data_AF-A0A836VEI2-F1
#
_entry.id   AF-A0A836VEI2-F1
#
_cell.length_a   1.000
_cell.length_b   1.000
_cell.length_c   1.000
_cell.angle_alpha   90.00
_cell.angle_beta   90.00
_cell.angle_gamma   90.00
#
_symmetry.space_group_name_H-M   'P 1'
#
loop_
_entity.id
_entity.type
_entity.pdbx_description
1 polymer ?
#
loop_
_entity_poly.entity_id
_entity_poly.type
_entity_poly.pdbx_seq_one_letter_code
_entity_poly.pdbx_strand_id
1 'polypeptide(L)'
;MSSKESFTQISPSEFFYRNRDLAGFSNPTRSLYTAVREFVENSLDACDQKGILPDVHMSIKAVDVEKPDPKQYILSVKDNGPGIESKHVPLAFGTVLYGSKFGLKQA
;
A
#
# COMPACT_ATOMS: atom_id res chain seq x y z
N MET A 1 10.67 -20.69 39.78
CA MET A 1 11.65 -19.91 39.01
C MET A 1 10.93 -18.71 38.45
N SER A 2 11.30 -17.49 38.85
CA SER A 2 10.66 -16.26 38.36
C SER A 2 11.00 -16.10 36.88
N SER A 3 10.01 -16.12 35.99
CA SER A 3 10.21 -15.83 34.58
C SER A 3 10.76 -14.41 34.47
N LYS A 4 12.02 -14.28 34.06
CA LYS A 4 12.64 -12.98 33.84
C LYS A 4 11.99 -12.39 32.59
N GLU A 5 11.15 -11.38 32.77
CA GLU A 5 10.52 -10.67 31.66
C GLU A 5 11.59 -10.07 30.73
N SER A 6 11.46 -10.33 29.43
CA SER A 6 12.38 -9.85 28.41
C SER A 6 11.71 -8.74 27.61
N PHE A 7 12.24 -7.52 27.73
CA PHE A 7 11.78 -6.38 26.94
C PHE A 7 12.44 -6.41 25.56
N THR A 8 11.63 -6.36 24.50
CA THR A 8 12.09 -6.31 23.11
C THR A 8 11.34 -5.23 22.34
N GLN A 9 11.99 -4.67 21.31
CA GLN A 9 11.41 -3.70 20.40
C GLN A 9 11.44 -4.27 18.98
N ILE A 10 10.41 -3.99 18.19
CA ILE A 10 10.32 -4.37 16.78
C ILE A 10 10.16 -3.13 15.91
N SER A 11 10.60 -3.23 14.65
CA SER A 11 10.39 -2.16 13.67
C SER A 11 8.92 -2.10 13.23
N PRO A 12 8.43 -0.96 12.70
CA PRO A 12 7.09 -0.87 12.12
C PRO A 12 6.85 -1.92 11.03
N SER A 13 7.83 -2.15 10.15
CA SER A 13 7.74 -3.18 9.11
C SER A 13 7.55 -4.57 9.69
N GLU A 14 8.29 -4.89 10.75
CA GLU A 14 8.15 -6.18 11.44
C GLU A 14 6.80 -6.31 12.16
N PHE A 15 6.31 -5.22 12.76
CA PHE A 15 4.98 -5.19 13.38
C PHE A 15 3.88 -5.54 12.37
N PHE A 16 3.85 -4.90 11.20
CA PHE A 16 2.84 -5.18 10.17
C PHE A 16 3.05 -6.54 9.50
N TYR A 17 4.30 -7.00 9.36
CA TYR A 17 4.58 -8.35 8.84
C TYR A 17 4.02 -9.44 9.74
N ARG A 18 4.12 -9.28 11.06
CA ARG A 18 3.55 -10.19 12.07
C ARG A 18 2.02 -10.06 12.18
N ASN A 19 1.48 -8.87 11.92
CA ASN A 19 0.06 -8.54 12.11
C ASN A 19 -0.60 -8.06 10.82
N ARG A 20 -0.56 -8.87 9.75
CA ARG A 20 -1.05 -8.51 8.41
C ARG A 20 -2.53 -8.10 8.37
N ASP A 21 -3.33 -8.68 9.26
CA ASP A 21 -4.76 -8.40 9.37
C ASP A 21 -5.05 -6.93 9.73
N LEU A 22 -4.16 -6.30 10.52
CA LEU A 22 -4.29 -4.89 10.90
C LEU A 22 -4.13 -3.95 9.71
N ALA A 23 -3.36 -4.37 8.69
CA ALA A 23 -3.21 -3.64 7.43
C ALA A 23 -4.23 -4.08 6.37
N GLY A 24 -5.21 -4.94 6.70
CA GLY A 24 -6.23 -5.40 5.76
C GLY A 24 -5.80 -6.53 4.82
N PHE A 25 -4.69 -7.22 5.13
CA PHE A 25 -4.13 -8.31 4.31
C PHE A 25 -4.36 -9.70 4.94
N SER A 26 -5.63 -10.01 5.26
CA SER A 26 -5.99 -11.21 6.02
C SER A 26 -6.29 -12.45 5.18
N ASN A 27 -6.80 -12.27 3.96
CA ASN A 27 -7.06 -13.35 3.00
C ASN A 27 -6.90 -12.83 1.56
N PRO A 28 -6.71 -13.70 0.55
CA PRO A 28 -6.41 -13.25 -0.81
C PRO A 28 -7.41 -12.26 -1.39
N THR A 29 -8.71 -12.48 -1.21
CA THR A 29 -9.76 -11.60 -1.72
C THR A 29 -9.70 -10.22 -1.08
N ARG A 30 -9.59 -10.17 0.26
CA ARG A 30 -9.48 -8.90 0.98
C ARG A 30 -8.17 -8.18 0.67
N SER A 31 -7.06 -8.92 0.56
CA SER A 31 -5.76 -8.38 0.18
C SER A 31 -5.78 -7.72 -1.20
N LEU A 32 -6.45 -8.34 -2.17
CA LEU A 32 -6.60 -7.76 -3.51
C LEU A 32 -7.45 -6.49 -3.46
N TYR A 33 -8.59 -6.51 -2.75
CA TYR A 33 -9.42 -5.33 -2.55
C TYR A 33 -8.66 -4.19 -1.87
N THR A 34 -7.94 -4.49 -0.78
CA THR A 34 -7.12 -3.52 -0.05
C THR A 34 -6.08 -2.92 -0.97
N ALA A 35 -5.34 -3.72 -1.73
CA ALA A 35 -4.34 -3.21 -2.67
C ALA A 35 -4.96 -2.26 -3.71
N VAL A 36 -6.09 -2.66 -4.33
CA VAL A 36 -6.81 -1.81 -5.29
C VAL A 36 -7.18 -0.47 -4.66
N ARG A 37 -7.82 -0.52 -3.49
CA ARG A 37 -8.28 0.69 -2.78
C ARG A 37 -7.10 1.62 -2.46
N GLU A 38 -6.03 1.10 -1.86
CA GLU A 38 -4.87 1.91 -1.46
C GLU A 38 -4.15 2.55 -2.67
N PHE A 39 -4.01 1.84 -3.79
CA PHE A 39 -3.40 2.42 -4.99
C PHE A 39 -4.29 3.48 -5.63
N VAL A 40 -5.60 3.25 -5.73
CA VAL A 40 -6.54 4.22 -6.30
C VAL A 40 -6.66 5.46 -5.41
N GLU A 41 -6.78 5.32 -4.10
CA GLU A 41 -6.79 6.44 -3.15
C GLU A 41 -5.51 7.27 -3.26
N ASN A 42 -4.34 6.63 -3.39
CA ASN A 42 -3.08 7.35 -3.60
C ASN A 42 -3.03 8.11 -4.93
N SER A 43 -3.54 7.54 -6.02
CA SER A 43 -3.65 8.22 -7.31
C SER A 43 -4.58 9.43 -7.27
N LEU A 44 -5.75 9.29 -6.63
CA LEU A 44 -6.71 10.39 -6.48
C LEU A 44 -6.13 11.52 -5.62
N ASP A 45 -5.54 11.20 -4.47
CA ASP A 45 -4.92 12.18 -3.60
C ASP A 45 -3.76 12.92 -4.28
N ALA A 46 -2.98 12.22 -5.12
CA ALA A 46 -1.88 12.83 -5.85
C ALA A 46 -2.39 13.90 -6.83
N CYS A 47 -3.52 13.65 -7.48
CA CYS A 47 -4.15 14.59 -8.40
C CYS A 47 -4.80 15.77 -7.67
N ASP A 48 -5.61 15.48 -6.64
CA ASP A 48 -6.37 16.46 -5.87
C ASP A 48 -5.46 17.50 -5.20
N GLN A 49 -4.34 17.06 -4.61
CA GLN A 49 -3.35 17.95 -3.99
C GLN A 49 -2.73 18.97 -4.95
N LYS A 50 -2.87 18.78 -6.25
CA LYS A 50 -2.35 19.66 -7.30
C LYS A 50 -3.46 20.27 -8.17
N GLY A 51 -4.74 20.05 -7.83
CA GLY A 51 -5.87 20.51 -8.63
C GLY A 51 -5.90 19.91 -10.04
N ILE A 52 -5.32 18.72 -10.22
CA ILE A 52 -5.34 18.00 -11.50
C ILE A 52 -6.63 17.19 -11.57
N LEU A 53 -7.38 17.29 -12.67
CA LEU A 53 -8.53 16.41 -12.90
C LEU A 53 -8.02 14.96 -13.05
N PRO A 54 -8.41 14.03 -12.17
CA PRO A 54 -7.82 12.69 -12.17
C PRO A 54 -8.20 11.90 -13.42
N ASP A 55 -7.19 11.34 -14.10
CA ASP A 55 -7.33 10.30 -15.11
C ASP A 55 -6.58 9.06 -14.62
N VAL A 56 -7.33 8.08 -14.11
CA VAL A 56 -6.80 6.89 -13.44
C VAL A 56 -7.20 5.63 -14.21
N HIS A 57 -6.20 4.90 -14.68
CA HIS A 57 -6.36 3.62 -15.35
C HIS A 57 -5.90 2.48 -14.45
N MET A 58 -6.77 1.50 -14.21
CA MET A 58 -6.47 0.33 -13.39
C MET A 58 -6.70 -0.97 -14.17
N SER A 59 -5.81 -1.93 -13.96
CA SER A 59 -5.97 -3.29 -14.50
C SER A 59 -5.52 -4.35 -13.50
N ILE A 60 -6.21 -5.49 -13.52
CA ILE A 60 -5.87 -6.68 -12.76
C ILE A 60 -5.70 -7.82 -13.76
N LYS A 61 -4.54 -8.48 -13.72
CA LYS A 61 -4.24 -9.63 -14.59
C LYS A 61 -3.85 -10.81 -13.73
N ALA A 62 -4.49 -11.96 -13.94
CA ALA A 62 -4.02 -13.21 -13.37
C ALA A 62 -2.62 -13.52 -13.91
N VAL A 63 -1.71 -13.95 -13.04
CA VAL A 63 -0.36 -14.39 -13.47
C VAL A 63 -0.46 -15.70 -14.26
N ASP A 64 -1.38 -16.58 -13.85
CA ASP A 64 -1.64 -17.87 -14.49
C ASP A 64 -3.14 -17.93 -14.81
N VAL A 65 -3.48 -17.67 -16.07
CA VAL A 65 -4.86 -17.54 -16.55
C VAL A 65 -5.54 -18.92 -16.70
N GLU A 66 -4.74 -19.97 -16.86
CA GLU A 66 -5.24 -21.34 -17.07
C GLU A 66 -5.61 -22.03 -15.75
N LYS A 67 -5.22 -21.47 -14.60
CA LYS A 67 -5.61 -21.98 -13.28
C LYS A 67 -7.02 -21.52 -12.90
N PRO A 68 -7.90 -22.43 -12.43
CA PRO A 68 -9.28 -22.11 -12.03
C PRO A 68 -9.38 -21.08 -10.88
N ASP A 69 -8.34 -20.99 -10.05
CA ASP A 69 -8.20 -20.02 -8.97
C ASP A 69 -6.78 -19.44 -9.03
N PRO A 70 -6.58 -18.35 -9.80
CA PRO A 70 -5.29 -17.69 -9.82
C PRO A 70 -5.01 -17.10 -8.45
N LYS A 71 -4.04 -17.68 -7.74
CA LYS A 71 -3.64 -17.18 -6.41
C LYS A 71 -2.85 -15.87 -6.47
N GLN A 72 -2.41 -15.47 -7.67
CA GLN A 72 -1.52 -14.34 -7.89
C GLN A 72 -2.05 -13.48 -9.02
N TYR A 73 -2.09 -12.17 -8.74
CA TYR A 73 -2.55 -11.15 -9.66
C TYR A 73 -1.50 -10.06 -9.78
N ILE A 74 -1.37 -9.51 -10.97
CA ILE A 74 -0.65 -8.27 -11.25
C ILE A 74 -1.69 -7.15 -11.26
N LEU A 75 -1.65 -6.32 -10.24
CA LEU A 75 -2.40 -5.06 -10.18
C LEU A 75 -1.52 -3.94 -10.73
N SER A 76 -2.04 -3.18 -11.68
CA SER A 76 -1.40 -1.97 -12.20
C SER A 76 -2.39 -0.81 -12.10
N VAL A 77 -1.93 0.28 -11.51
CA VAL A 77 -2.65 1.56 -11.46
C VAL A 77 -1.72 2.63 -12.05
N LYS A 78 -2.25 3.43 -12.97
CA LYS A 78 -1.57 4.54 -13.60
C LYS A 78 -2.45 5.77 -13.48
N ASP A 79 -1.86 6.88 -13.08
CA ASP A 79 -2.53 8.18 -13.00
C ASP A 79 -1.75 9.26 -13.76
N ASN A 80 -2.39 10.42 -13.90
CA ASN A 80 -1.84 11.66 -14.45
C ASN A 80 -1.40 12.64 -13.36
N GLY A 81 -1.16 12.17 -12.12
CA GLY A 81 -0.72 12.98 -11.01
C GLY A 81 0.70 13.54 -11.18
N PRO A 82 1.20 14.31 -10.21
CA PRO A 82 2.52 14.94 -10.27
C PRO A 82 3.70 13.94 -10.25
N GLY A 83 3.43 12.66 -9.97
CA GLY A 83 4.45 11.65 -9.76
C GLY A 83 5.21 11.81 -8.44
N ILE A 84 6.27 11.01 -8.28
CA ILE A 84 7.16 11.03 -7.11
C ILE A 84 8.56 11.36 -7.62
N GLU A 85 9.25 12.33 -6.99
CA GLU A 85 10.65 12.60 -7.33
C GLU A 85 11.49 11.32 -7.17
N SER A 86 12.34 11.01 -8.15
CA SER A 86 13.06 9.73 -8.23
C SER A 86 13.85 9.37 -6.97
N LYS A 87 14.39 10.37 -6.26
CA LYS A 87 15.13 10.18 -5.00
C LYS A 87 14.26 9.64 -3.86
N HIS A 88 12.95 9.90 -3.89
CA HIS A 88 12.00 9.48 -2.87
C HIS A 88 11.33 8.14 -3.18
N VAL A 89 11.38 7.67 -4.44
CA VAL A 89 10.71 6.42 -4.87
C VAL A 89 11.09 5.22 -3.98
N PRO A 90 12.38 4.94 -3.70
CA PRO A 90 12.73 3.77 -2.88
C PRO A 90 12.16 3.85 -1.46
N LEU A 91 12.15 5.04 -0.86
CA LEU A 91 11.66 5.24 0.50
C LEU A 91 10.12 5.20 0.56
N ALA A 92 9.45 5.80 -0.42
CA ALA A 92 7.99 5.85 -0.52
C ALA A 92 7.35 4.45 -0.59
N PHE A 93 7.99 3.50 -1.28
CA PHE A 93 7.48 2.13 -1.39
C PHE A 93 8.13 1.14 -0.41
N GLY A 94 9.36 1.42 0.06
CA GLY A 94 10.14 0.49 0.87
C GLY A 94 10.13 0.75 2.37
N THR A 95 9.64 1.90 2.83
CA THR A 95 9.68 2.30 4.24
C THR A 95 8.26 2.44 4.80
N VAL A 96 7.92 1.61 5.78
CA VAL A 96 6.64 1.70 6.46
C VAL A 96 6.57 3.00 7.27
N LEU A 97 5.44 3.71 7.17
CA LEU A 97 5.22 5.04 7.75
C LEU A 97 6.15 6.12 7.18
N TYR A 98 6.40 6.09 5.87
CA TYR A 98 7.05 7.18 5.13
C TYR A 98 6.06 7.76 4.10
N GLY A 99 5.97 9.09 4.01
CA GLY A 99 5.03 9.74 3.11
C GLY A 99 4.91 11.24 3.32
N SER A 100 4.27 11.92 2.37
CA SER A 100 4.06 13.38 2.36
C SER A 100 2.78 13.83 3.10
N LYS A 101 2.03 12.89 3.68
CA LYS A 101 0.68 13.10 4.25
C LYS A 101 0.63 13.16 5.80
N PHE A 102 1.78 13.26 6.49
CA PHE A 102 1.83 13.31 7.96
C PHE A 102 1.56 14.70 8.58
N GLY A 103 1.51 15.76 7.77
CA GLY A 103 1.10 17.08 8.24
C GLY A 103 -0.41 17.18 8.46
N LEU A 104 -0.85 18.15 9.27
CA LEU A 104 -2.27 18.50 9.37
C LEU A 104 -2.77 18.95 8.00
N LYS A 105 -3.59 18.11 7.36
CA LYS A 105 -4.32 18.44 6.13
C LYS A 105 -5.76 17.99 6.28
N GLN A 106 -6.57 18.86 6.87
CA GLN A 106 -8.01 18.95 6.68
C GLN A 106 -8.48 20.26 7.34
N ALA A 107 -9.09 21.14 6.54
CA ALA A 107 -10.09 22.09 6.97
C ALA A 107 -11.34 21.81 6.14
#